data_AF-A0A2J6HR22-F1
#
_entry.id   AF-A0A2J6HR22-F1
#
_cell.length_a   1.000
_cell.length_b   1.000
_cell.length_c   1.000
_cell.angle_alpha   90.00
_cell.angle_beta   90.00
_cell.angle_gamma   90.00
#
_symmetry.space_group_name_H-M   'P 1'
#
loop_
_entity.id
_entity.type
_entity.pdbx_description
1 polymer ?
#
loop_
_entity_poly.entity_id
_entity_poly.type
_entity_poly.pdbx_seq_one_letter_code
_entity_poly.pdbx_strand_id
1 'polypeptide(L)'
;MKRVLALVFVMVAMAATAMACEIEFEVSEKSAKEVYTAGDEIIVTVKVILTHRNCDIGISDTDFEGDGLKIKQATKWTEVKPGIWERKLKVEVTGNESGDLTLSASRSCTKDGGYGILELKEKK
;
A
#
# COMPACT_ATOMS: atom_id res chain seq x y z
N MET A 1 -19.11 41.91 -10.97
CA MET A 1 -19.60 40.51 -10.99
C MET A 1 -18.57 39.48 -11.46
N LYS A 2 -17.71 39.75 -12.46
CA LYS A 2 -16.68 38.78 -12.92
C LYS A 2 -15.58 38.43 -11.88
N ARG A 3 -15.31 39.30 -10.91
CA ARG A 3 -14.29 39.06 -9.86
C ARG A 3 -14.76 38.18 -8.70
N VAL A 4 -16.08 38.05 -8.50
CA VAL A 4 -16.66 37.20 -7.44
C VAL A 4 -16.69 35.74 -7.87
N LEU A 5 -16.85 35.48 -9.17
CA LEU A 5 -16.87 34.11 -9.72
C LEU A 5 -15.51 33.40 -9.61
N ALA A 6 -14.41 34.14 -9.73
CA ALA A 6 -13.05 33.59 -9.62
C ALA A 6 -12.70 33.13 -8.19
N LEU A 7 -13.32 33.74 -7.18
CA LEU A 7 -13.05 33.44 -5.77
C LEU A 7 -13.79 32.19 -5.28
N VAL A 8 -14.94 31.87 -5.89
CA VAL A 8 -15.70 30.64 -5.62
C VAL A 8 -15.02 29.40 -6.20
N PHE A 9 -14.30 29.52 -7.31
CA PHE A 9 -13.61 28.38 -7.94
C PHE A 9 -12.39 27.90 -7.15
N VAL A 10 -11.76 28.76 -6.35
CA VAL A 10 -10.57 28.43 -5.54
C VAL A 10 -10.93 27.61 -4.28
N MET A 11 -12.14 27.76 -3.72
CA MET A 11 -12.54 27.03 -2.50
C MET A 11 -12.88 25.55 -2.74
N VAL A 12 -13.24 25.15 -3.97
CA VAL A 12 -13.65 23.76 -4.26
C VAL A 12 -12.45 22.80 -4.38
N ALA A 13 -11.23 23.32 -4.55
CA ALA A 13 -10.03 22.51 -4.77
C ALA A 13 -9.39 21.92 -3.49
N MET A 14 -9.92 22.21 -2.29
CA MET A 14 -9.31 21.76 -1.01
C MET A 14 -9.93 20.49 -0.41
N ALA A 15 -10.87 19.83 -1.08
CA ALA A 15 -11.50 18.59 -0.59
C ALA A 15 -10.71 17.32 -0.95
N ALA A 16 -9.37 17.35 -0.90
CA ALA A 16 -8.59 16.12 -0.95
C ALA A 16 -8.80 15.37 0.37
N THR A 17 -9.54 14.26 0.33
CA THR A 17 -9.73 13.37 1.46
C THR A 17 -8.38 12.79 1.89
N ALA A 18 -7.80 13.36 2.94
CA ALA A 18 -6.57 12.85 3.51
C ALA A 18 -6.87 11.51 4.21
N MET A 19 -6.34 10.42 3.67
CA MET A 19 -6.37 9.11 4.32
C MET A 19 -5.64 9.21 5.68
N ALA A 20 -6.14 8.53 6.69
CA ALA A 20 -5.55 8.57 8.02
C ALA A 20 -4.25 7.75 8.13
N CYS A 21 -4.03 6.80 7.24
CA CYS A 21 -2.74 6.14 7.08
C CYS A 21 -2.37 6.10 5.60
N GLU A 22 -1.10 6.32 5.31
CA GLU A 22 -0.52 6.08 4.00
C GLU A 22 0.21 4.74 4.03
N ILE A 23 0.05 3.95 2.97
CA ILE A 23 0.69 2.64 2.82
C ILE A 23 1.48 2.63 1.52
N GLU A 24 2.79 2.46 1.64
CA GLU A 24 3.72 2.38 0.51
C GLU A 24 4.30 0.97 0.39
N PHE A 25 4.60 0.59 -0.84
CA PHE A 25 5.27 -0.66 -1.16
C PHE A 25 6.57 -0.37 -1.92
N GLU A 26 7.61 -1.10 -1.57
CA GLU A 26 8.90 -1.05 -2.25
C GLU A 26 9.39 -2.46 -2.52
N VAL A 27 9.64 -2.78 -3.80
CA VAL A 27 10.20 -4.08 -4.19
C VAL A 27 11.70 -4.02 -4.01
N SER A 28 12.29 -5.01 -3.32
CA SER A 28 13.73 -5.09 -3.15
C SER A 28 14.42 -5.27 -4.51
N GLU A 29 15.47 -4.48 -4.76
CA GLU A 29 16.31 -4.58 -5.96
C GLU A 29 16.82 -6.00 -6.24
N LYS A 30 17.01 -6.81 -5.18
CA LYS A 30 17.48 -8.20 -5.30
C LYS A 30 16.45 -9.15 -5.93
N SER A 31 15.17 -8.81 -5.84
CA SER A 31 14.07 -9.59 -6.39
C SER A 31 13.31 -8.85 -7.49
N ALA A 32 13.68 -7.60 -7.79
CA ALA A 32 13.00 -6.77 -8.77
C ALA A 32 13.22 -7.33 -10.18
N LYS A 33 12.12 -7.53 -10.89
CA LYS A 33 12.10 -7.89 -12.32
C LYS A 33 11.07 -7.03 -13.03
N GLU A 34 11.28 -6.78 -14.32
CA GLU A 34 10.29 -6.11 -15.17
C GLU A 34 9.04 -6.98 -15.36
N VAL A 35 9.23 -8.30 -15.40
CA VAL A 35 8.17 -9.30 -15.58
C VAL A 35 8.50 -10.53 -14.74
N TYR A 36 7.49 -11.06 -14.04
CA TYR A 36 7.61 -12.23 -13.19
C TYR A 36 6.97 -13.47 -13.80
N THR A 37 7.38 -14.65 -13.34
CA THR A 37 6.77 -15.94 -13.71
C THR A 37 6.31 -16.69 -12.47
N ALA A 38 5.31 -17.56 -12.61
CA ALA A 38 4.87 -18.44 -11.53
C ALA A 38 6.05 -19.19 -10.86
N GLY A 39 6.06 -19.18 -9.54
CA GLY A 39 7.14 -19.70 -8.69
C GLY A 39 8.21 -18.68 -8.31
N ASP A 40 8.23 -17.50 -8.92
CA ASP A 40 9.15 -16.43 -8.50
C ASP A 40 8.86 -15.95 -7.07
N GLU A 41 9.92 -15.72 -6.29
CA GLU A 41 9.83 -15.08 -4.97
C GLU A 41 10.20 -13.60 -5.06
N ILE A 42 9.37 -12.74 -4.46
CA ILE A 42 9.52 -11.30 -4.42
C ILE A 42 9.60 -10.85 -2.97
N ILE A 43 10.59 -10.02 -2.65
CA ILE A 43 10.71 -9.38 -1.33
C ILE A 43 10.15 -7.96 -1.44
N VAL A 44 9.06 -7.72 -0.73
CA VAL A 44 8.38 -6.43 -0.71
C VAL A 44 8.49 -5.82 0.68
N THR A 45 9.05 -4.62 0.78
CA THR A 45 8.98 -3.81 1.98
C THR A 45 7.66 -3.05 1.96
N VAL A 46 6.91 -3.16 3.05
CA VAL A 46 5.68 -2.41 3.27
C VAL A 46 5.95 -1.36 4.32
N LYS A 47 5.66 -0.11 4.01
CA LYS A 47 5.76 1.02 4.92
C LYS A 47 4.38 1.57 5.21
N VAL A 48 4.06 1.73 6.49
CA VAL A 48 2.82 2.36 6.95
C VAL A 48 3.18 3.64 7.68
N ILE A 49 2.66 4.76 7.18
CA ILE A 49 2.86 6.10 7.73
C ILE A 49 1.55 6.52 8.38
N LEU A 50 1.56 6.62 9.72
CA LEU A 50 0.43 7.09 10.50
C LEU A 50 0.42 8.62 10.46
N THR A 51 -0.56 9.21 9.76
CA THR A 51 -0.70 10.67 9.67
C THR A 51 -1.40 11.26 10.90
N HIS A 52 -1.97 10.39 11.75
CA HIS A 52 -2.55 10.73 13.04
C HIS A 52 -1.81 9.98 14.16
N ARG A 53 -1.61 10.65 15.30
CA ARG A 53 -0.82 10.11 16.43
C ARG A 53 -1.55 9.09 17.30
N ASN A 54 -2.87 8.95 17.14
CA ASN A 54 -3.71 8.14 18.02
C ASN A 54 -4.56 7.17 17.20
N CYS A 55 -3.89 6.30 16.43
CA CYS A 55 -4.55 5.20 15.74
C CYS A 55 -4.98 4.18 16.80
N ASP A 56 -6.28 3.91 16.87
CA ASP A 56 -6.90 2.96 17.81
C ASP A 56 -6.66 1.50 17.43
N ILE A 57 -6.24 1.24 16.19
CA ILE A 57 -5.90 -0.08 15.67
C ILE A 57 -4.40 -0.35 15.71
N GLY A 58 -4.02 -1.59 16.03
CA GLY A 58 -2.62 -2.00 16.08
C GLY A 58 -1.99 -2.03 14.69
N ILE A 59 -0.66 -1.93 14.61
CA ILE A 59 0.04 -2.10 13.33
C ILE A 59 -0.13 -3.52 12.75
N SER A 60 -0.34 -4.50 13.63
CA SER A 60 -0.61 -5.90 13.27
C SER A 60 -1.96 -6.12 12.58
N ASP A 61 -2.90 -5.18 12.72
CA ASP A 61 -4.24 -5.24 12.11
C ASP A 61 -4.24 -4.71 10.66
N THR A 62 -3.07 -4.58 10.04
CA THR A 62 -2.98 -4.33 8.59
C THR A 62 -3.28 -5.64 7.86
N ASP A 63 -4.37 -5.64 7.10
CA ASP A 63 -4.75 -6.74 6.22
C ASP A 63 -3.99 -6.68 4.90
N PHE A 64 -3.73 -7.84 4.32
CA PHE A 64 -3.05 -7.99 3.05
C PHE A 64 -3.81 -8.97 2.17
N GLU A 65 -4.04 -8.59 0.91
CA GLU A 65 -4.63 -9.46 -0.10
C GLU A 65 -3.72 -9.53 -1.32
N GLY A 66 -3.60 -10.73 -1.89
CA GLY A 66 -2.80 -10.98 -3.07
C GLY A 66 -3.65 -11.60 -4.18
N ASP A 67 -3.64 -10.98 -5.36
CA ASP A 67 -4.16 -11.57 -6.60
C ASP A 67 -2.98 -11.99 -7.48
N GLY A 68 -2.93 -13.28 -7.82
CA GLY A 68 -1.76 -13.91 -8.46
C GLY A 68 -0.51 -13.99 -7.56
N LEU A 69 -0.62 -13.60 -6.29
CA LEU A 69 0.47 -13.57 -5.32
C LEU A 69 0.07 -14.28 -4.01
N LYS A 70 1.01 -15.04 -3.44
CA LYS A 70 0.84 -15.69 -2.14
C LYS A 70 1.90 -15.25 -1.15
N ILE A 71 1.49 -14.71 -0.01
CA ILE A 71 2.41 -14.35 1.07
C ILE A 71 2.93 -15.65 1.73
N LYS A 72 4.24 -15.87 1.67
CA LYS A 72 4.90 -17.05 2.25
C LYS A 72 5.46 -16.77 3.63
N GLN A 73 6.06 -15.60 3.80
CA GLN A 73 6.69 -15.19 5.05
C GLN A 73 6.54 -13.70 5.25
N ALA A 74 6.56 -13.28 6.51
CA ALA A 74 6.52 -11.87 6.86
C ALA A 74 7.37 -11.63 8.10
N THR A 75 8.17 -10.56 8.09
CA THR A 75 8.89 -10.15 9.30
C THR A 75 7.93 -9.51 10.30
N LYS A 76 8.37 -9.36 11.54
CA LYS A 76 7.68 -8.48 12.49
C LYS A 76 7.71 -7.04 11.98
N TRP A 77 6.68 -6.28 12.34
CA TRP A 77 6.68 -4.83 12.18
C TRP A 77 7.78 -4.21 13.05
N THR A 78 8.48 -3.22 12.50
CA THR A 78 9.47 -2.42 13.22
C THR A 78 9.13 -0.96 13.02
N GLU A 79 9.03 -0.21 14.11
CA GLU A 79 8.90 1.25 14.03
C GLU A 79 10.27 1.84 13.72
N VAL A 80 10.45 2.34 12.49
CA VAL A 80 11.73 2.92 12.04
C VAL A 80 11.86 4.39 12.45
N LYS A 81 10.72 5.07 12.60
CA LYS A 81 10.57 6.43 13.13
C LYS A 81 9.20 6.51 13.82
N PRO A 82 8.98 7.46 14.74
CA PRO A 82 7.67 7.63 15.37
C PRO A 82 6.54 7.74 14.32
N GLY A 83 5.61 6.80 14.35
CA GLY A 83 4.48 6.71 13.41
C GLY A 83 4.81 6.15 12.03
N ILE A 84 6.04 5.70 11.77
CA ILE A 84 6.47 5.05 10.52
C ILE A 84 6.90 3.63 10.83
N TRP A 85 6.13 2.67 10.31
CA TRP A 85 6.31 1.26 10.56
C TRP A 85 6.67 0.54 9.28
N GLU A 86 7.61 -0.39 9.37
CA GLU A 86 8.05 -1.19 8.23
C GLU A 86 8.03 -2.67 8.55
N ARG A 87 7.68 -3.48 7.55
CA ARG A 87 7.91 -4.92 7.54
C ARG A 87 8.30 -5.39 6.14
N LYS A 88 8.90 -6.56 6.06
CA LYS A 88 9.16 -7.23 4.77
C LYS A 88 8.22 -8.42 4.62
N LEU A 89 7.66 -8.54 3.43
CA LEU A 89 6.88 -9.68 2.97
C LEU A 89 7.72 -10.43 1.93
N LYS A 90 7.77 -11.75 2.07
CA LYS A 90 8.16 -12.64 0.99
C LYS A 90 6.88 -13.15 0.34
N VAL A 91 6.66 -12.79 -0.91
CA VAL A 91 5.51 -13.24 -1.70
C VAL A 91 5.98 -14.12 -2.84
N GLU A 92 5.22 -15.16 -3.16
CA GLU A 92 5.45 -16.04 -4.30
C GLU A 92 4.41 -15.77 -5.38
N VAL A 93 4.85 -15.69 -6.62
CA VAL A 93 3.96 -15.57 -7.78
C VAL A 93 3.26 -16.90 -8.02
N THR A 94 1.94 -16.92 -7.90
CA THR A 94 1.12 -18.10 -8.24
C THR A 94 0.50 -17.98 -9.63
N GLY A 95 0.44 -16.76 -10.16
CA GLY A 95 -0.22 -16.41 -11.41
C GLY A 95 -1.74 -16.30 -11.29
N ASN A 96 -2.35 -15.65 -12.26
CA ASN A 96 -3.81 -15.52 -12.38
C ASN A 96 -4.26 -15.44 -13.85
N GLU A 97 -5.57 -15.46 -14.08
CA GLU A 97 -6.14 -15.44 -15.44
C GLU A 97 -5.98 -14.08 -16.13
N SER A 98 -5.89 -12.99 -15.36
CA SER A 98 -5.71 -11.62 -15.87
C SER A 98 -4.28 -11.37 -16.37
N GLY A 99 -3.26 -11.95 -15.73
CA GLY A 99 -1.83 -11.72 -15.97
C GLY A 99 -1.28 -10.46 -15.28
N ASP A 100 -2.08 -9.80 -14.47
CA ASP A 100 -1.69 -8.66 -13.65
C ASP A 100 -1.62 -9.11 -12.18
N LEU A 101 -0.46 -8.98 -11.56
CA LEU A 101 -0.22 -9.41 -10.18
C LEU A 101 -0.44 -8.23 -9.24
N THR A 102 -1.27 -8.41 -8.22
CA THR A 102 -1.63 -7.33 -7.31
C THR A 102 -1.39 -7.73 -5.86
N LEU A 103 -0.71 -6.89 -5.09
CA LEU A 103 -0.63 -6.98 -3.64
C LEU A 103 -1.26 -5.71 -3.05
N SER A 104 -2.35 -5.86 -2.32
CA SER A 104 -2.98 -4.76 -1.60
C SER A 104 -2.74 -4.88 -0.10
N ALA A 105 -2.78 -3.75 0.58
CA ALA A 105 -2.88 -3.70 2.02
C ALA A 105 -3.89 -2.66 2.45
N SER A 106 -4.66 -2.99 3.47
CA SER A 106 -5.71 -2.14 4.01
C SER A 106 -5.62 -2.05 5.53
N ARG A 107 -5.99 -0.88 6.04
CA ARG A 107 -6.20 -0.63 7.46
C ARG A 107 -7.55 0.05 7.58
N SER A 108 -8.48 -0.57 8.30
CA SER A 108 -9.80 0.04 8.57
C SER A 108 -9.82 0.58 9.99
N CYS A 109 -9.94 1.91 10.15
CA CYS A 109 -10.13 2.54 11.45
C CYS A 109 -11.29 3.55 11.41
N THR A 110 -11.65 4.10 12.57
CA THR A 110 -12.72 5.09 12.71
C THR A 110 -12.45 6.44 12.00
N LYS A 111 -11.27 6.58 11.38
CA LYS A 111 -10.80 7.78 10.67
C LYS A 111 -10.52 7.50 9.19
N ASP A 112 -11.34 6.70 8.52
CA ASP A 112 -11.22 6.32 7.10
C ASP A 112 -10.01 5.42 6.74
N GLY A 113 -9.09 5.19 7.68
CA GLY A 113 -8.06 4.16 7.53
C GLY A 113 -6.98 4.48 6.50
N GLY A 114 -6.42 3.42 5.88
CA GLY A 114 -5.38 3.48 4.87
C GLY A 114 -5.52 2.35 3.86
N TYR A 115 -5.18 2.62 2.60
CA TYR A 115 -5.13 1.61 1.56
C TYR A 115 -3.91 1.87 0.67
N GLY A 116 -3.23 0.80 0.27
CA GLY A 116 -2.17 0.83 -0.72
C GLY A 116 -2.22 -0.39 -1.62
N ILE A 117 -1.73 -0.24 -2.85
CA ILE A 117 -1.69 -1.29 -3.85
C ILE A 117 -0.32 -1.28 -4.54
N LEU A 118 0.22 -2.47 -4.76
CA LEU A 118 1.39 -2.73 -5.59
C LEU A 118 0.95 -3.59 -6.77
N GLU A 119 1.16 -3.08 -7.98
CA GLU A 119 0.89 -3.78 -9.24
C GLU A 119 2.21 -4.24 -9.87
N LEU A 120 2.26 -5.50 -10.29
CA LEU A 120 3.39 -6.14 -10.95
C LEU A 120 2.92 -6.90 -12.19
N LYS A 121 3.81 -7.10 -13.16
CA LYS A 121 3.48 -7.77 -14.43
C LYS A 121 3.86 -9.24 -14.41
N GLU A 122 2.96 -10.12 -14.84
CA GLU A 122 3.26 -11.52 -15.11
C GLU A 122 3.62 -11.76 -16.58
N LYS A 123 4.53 -12.69 -16.83
CA LYS A 123 4.87 -13.18 -18.17
C LYS A 123 3.86 -14.26 -18.54
N LYS A 124 2.92 -13.91 -19.41
CA LYS A 124 2.02 -14.88 -20.05
C LYS A 124 2.78 -15.84 -20.97
#